data_AF-A0A075MV98-F1
#
_entry.id   AF-A0A075MV98-F1
#
_cell.length_a   1.000
_cell.length_b   1.000
_cell.length_c   1.000
_cell.angle_alpha   90.00
_cell.angle_beta   90.00
_cell.angle_gamma   90.00
#
_symmetry.space_group_name_H-M   'P 1'
#
loop_
_entity.id
_entity.type
_entity.pdbx_description
1 polymer ?
#
loop_
_entity_poly.entity_id
_entity_poly.type
_entity_poly.pdbx_seq_one_letter_code
_entity_poly.pdbx_strand_id
1 'polypeptide(L)'
;MTRRVPDRSKDTIDSAVHRSMVDTEKINRAIERVARGDDDFIDDAIGKLKDLQFPAFKHKILEHVRNKTQDQDIIGLFEGLDGYIAFKDAYHIRKIIEENGTKYKQQYQISDETRKRPNFARQKIRGGGIKEREVANKSEERKDYPEIPPTTQSNYICDKCGKEFQNQHDLVNHKRFEGD
;
A
#
# COMPACT_ATOMS: atom_id res chain seq x y z
N MET A 1 -55.67 14.67 -9.01
CA MET A 1 -54.76 14.01 -8.04
C MET A 1 -53.78 13.13 -8.80
N THR A 2 -52.59 13.63 -9.15
CA THR A 2 -51.56 12.85 -9.86
C THR A 2 -50.46 12.46 -8.88
N ARG A 3 -50.35 11.17 -8.55
CA ARG A 3 -49.28 10.63 -7.69
C ARG A 3 -47.98 10.58 -8.50
N ARG A 4 -46.93 11.24 -8.02
CA ARG A 4 -45.55 11.05 -8.51
C ARG A 4 -45.04 9.71 -7.99
N VAL A 5 -44.58 8.85 -8.89
CA VAL A 5 -43.85 7.61 -8.56
C VAL A 5 -42.38 7.99 -8.32
N PRO A 6 -41.76 7.60 -7.19
CA PRO A 6 -40.35 7.86 -6.96
C PRO A 6 -39.50 6.92 -7.83
N ASP A 7 -38.63 7.52 -8.64
CA ASP A 7 -37.60 6.84 -9.43
C ASP A 7 -36.58 6.14 -8.51
N ARG A 8 -36.49 4.81 -8.61
CA ARG A 8 -35.63 3.94 -7.79
C ARG A 8 -34.33 3.55 -8.50
N SER A 9 -33.89 4.33 -9.47
CA SER A 9 -32.77 4.00 -10.35
C SER A 9 -31.36 4.18 -9.73
N LYS A 10 -31.22 4.24 -8.40
CA LYS A 10 -29.95 4.59 -7.71
C LYS A 10 -29.37 3.53 -6.76
N ASP A 11 -29.93 2.33 -6.70
CA ASP A 11 -29.50 1.32 -5.71
C ASP A 11 -28.59 0.20 -6.25
N THR A 12 -27.96 0.38 -7.40
CA THR A 12 -26.95 -0.58 -7.90
C THR A 12 -25.68 0.13 -8.30
N ILE A 13 -24.92 0.61 -7.31
CA ILE A 13 -23.49 0.82 -7.49
C ILE A 13 -22.87 -0.57 -7.48
N ASP A 14 -22.83 -1.19 -8.65
CA ASP A 14 -22.07 -2.43 -8.87
C ASP A 14 -20.62 -2.10 -8.55
N SER A 15 -20.15 -2.69 -7.45
CA SER A 15 -18.77 -2.48 -7.00
C SER A 15 -17.89 -3.25 -7.97
N ALA A 16 -17.44 -2.58 -9.03
CA ALA A 16 -16.47 -3.13 -9.96
C ALA A 16 -15.24 -3.52 -9.15
N VAL A 17 -15.15 -4.80 -8.79
CA VAL A 17 -14.06 -5.36 -8.02
C VAL A 17 -12.83 -5.26 -8.91
N HIS A 18 -11.93 -4.33 -8.59
CA HIS A 18 -10.60 -4.30 -9.19
C HIS A 18 -9.90 -5.61 -8.83
N ARG A 19 -9.91 -6.58 -9.74
CA ARG A 19 -9.11 -7.80 -9.61
C ARG A 19 -7.65 -7.39 -9.80
N SER A 20 -6.80 -7.70 -8.83
CA SER A 20 -5.36 -7.54 -8.98
C SER A 20 -4.89 -8.35 -10.20
N MET A 21 -3.99 -7.77 -11.00
CA MET A 21 -3.35 -8.50 -12.11
C MET A 21 -2.48 -9.66 -11.63
N VAL A 22 -2.11 -9.65 -10.34
CA VAL A 22 -1.27 -10.64 -9.70
C VAL A 22 -2.16 -11.57 -8.88
N ASP A 23 -2.08 -12.87 -9.19
CA ASP A 23 -2.75 -13.91 -8.39
C ASP A 23 -2.20 -13.88 -6.97
N THR A 24 -2.98 -13.23 -6.10
CA THR A 24 -2.59 -12.90 -4.74
C THR A 24 -2.77 -14.13 -3.83
N GLU A 25 -3.60 -15.09 -4.23
CA GLU A 25 -3.86 -16.29 -3.42
C GLU A 25 -2.63 -17.18 -3.32
N LYS A 26 -1.98 -17.50 -4.45
CA LYS A 26 -0.78 -18.34 -4.43
C LYS A 26 0.40 -17.68 -3.70
N ILE A 27 0.53 -16.36 -3.78
CA ILE A 27 1.55 -15.60 -3.03
C ILE A 27 1.28 -15.71 -1.53
N ASN A 28 0.02 -15.49 -1.12
CA ASN A 28 -0.37 -15.61 0.28
C ASN A 28 -0.15 -17.02 0.83
N ARG A 29 -0.53 -18.07 0.07
CA ARG A 29 -0.27 -19.46 0.46
C ARG A 29 1.22 -19.74 0.65
N ALA A 30 2.06 -19.27 -0.26
CA ALA A 30 3.50 -19.43 -0.15
C ALA A 30 4.06 -18.76 1.12
N ILE A 31 3.61 -17.52 1.40
CA ILE A 31 4.00 -16.78 2.61
C ILE A 31 3.53 -17.49 3.88
N GLU A 32 2.32 -18.05 3.89
CA GLU A 32 1.82 -18.82 5.02
C GLU A 32 2.66 -20.07 5.31
N ARG A 33 3.12 -20.79 4.28
CA ARG A 33 3.99 -21.95 4.46
C ARG A 33 5.31 -21.56 5.12
N VAL A 34 5.92 -20.46 4.66
CA VAL A 34 7.13 -19.91 5.30
C VAL A 34 6.85 -19.52 6.75
N ALA A 35 5.73 -18.85 7.03
CA ALA A 35 5.38 -18.41 8.39
C ALA A 35 5.07 -19.56 9.36
N ARG A 36 4.67 -20.72 8.84
CA ARG A 36 4.50 -21.96 9.60
C ARG A 36 5.83 -22.65 9.93
N GLY A 37 6.94 -22.23 9.32
CA GLY A 37 8.26 -22.85 9.50
C GLY A 37 8.44 -24.11 8.66
N ASP A 38 7.88 -24.15 7.45
CA ASP A 38 8.09 -25.24 6.47
C ASP A 38 9.50 -25.09 5.84
N ASP A 39 10.54 -25.52 6.56
CA ASP A 39 11.94 -25.39 6.13
C ASP A 39 12.22 -26.21 4.86
N ASP A 40 11.62 -27.40 4.72
CA ASP A 40 11.74 -28.25 3.53
C ASP A 40 11.25 -27.53 2.26
N PHE A 41 10.16 -26.77 2.38
CA PHE A 41 9.64 -25.94 1.30
C PHE A 41 10.61 -24.82 0.91
N ILE A 42 11.21 -24.15 1.90
CA ILE A 42 12.18 -23.07 1.65
C ILE A 42 13.41 -23.65 0.97
N ASP A 43 13.94 -24.76 1.48
CA ASP A 43 15.14 -25.39 0.94
C ASP A 43 14.89 -25.95 -0.47
N ASP A 44 13.71 -26.50 -0.78
CA ASP A 44 13.36 -26.90 -2.15
C ASP A 44 13.26 -25.70 -3.09
N ALA A 45 12.62 -24.61 -2.65
CA ALA A 45 12.50 -23.38 -3.42
C ALA A 45 13.88 -22.78 -3.73
N ILE A 46 14.75 -22.64 -2.73
CA ILE A 46 16.13 -22.17 -2.90
C ILE A 46 16.94 -23.13 -3.78
N GLY A 47 16.70 -24.44 -3.65
CA GLY A 47 17.29 -25.46 -4.53
C GLY A 47 16.97 -25.25 -6.01
N LYS A 48 15.79 -24.69 -6.36
CA LYS A 48 15.47 -24.35 -7.76
C LYS A 48 16.35 -23.22 -8.31
N LEU A 49 16.96 -22.40 -7.46
CA LEU A 49 17.89 -21.35 -7.88
C LEU A 49 19.29 -21.87 -8.19
N LYS A 50 19.55 -23.17 -8.02
CA LYS A 50 20.82 -23.77 -8.43
C LYS A 50 21.09 -23.42 -9.90
N ASP A 51 22.35 -23.16 -10.22
CA ASP A 51 22.85 -22.77 -11.55
C ASP A 51 22.40 -21.39 -12.06
N LEU A 52 21.61 -20.65 -11.29
CA LEU A 52 21.26 -19.27 -11.62
C LEU A 52 22.50 -18.37 -11.46
N GLN A 53 22.75 -17.53 -12.46
CA GLN A 53 23.81 -16.54 -12.40
C GLN A 53 23.34 -15.34 -11.58
N PHE A 54 24.12 -15.01 -10.56
CA PHE A 54 23.92 -13.84 -9.72
C PHE A 54 24.97 -12.76 -10.02
N PRO A 55 24.67 -11.46 -9.79
CA PRO A 55 23.43 -10.92 -9.25
C PRO A 55 22.25 -10.99 -10.25
N ALA A 56 21.04 -11.24 -9.74
CA ALA A 56 19.86 -11.44 -10.55
C ALA A 56 18.68 -10.57 -10.08
N PHE A 57 17.91 -10.04 -11.03
CA PHE A 57 16.63 -9.37 -10.74
C PHE A 57 15.49 -10.38 -10.69
N LYS A 58 14.39 -10.00 -10.02
CA LYS A 58 13.18 -10.82 -9.88
C LYS A 58 12.70 -11.47 -11.18
N HIS A 59 12.69 -10.75 -12.30
CA HIS A 59 12.21 -11.29 -13.58
C HIS A 59 13.05 -12.49 -14.06
N LYS A 60 14.38 -12.43 -13.92
CA LYS A 60 15.28 -13.54 -14.27
C LYS A 60 15.13 -14.72 -13.32
N ILE A 61 14.95 -14.44 -12.03
CA ILE A 61 14.69 -15.47 -11.02
C ILE A 61 13.38 -16.21 -11.37
N LEU A 62 12.32 -15.47 -11.68
CA LEU A 62 11.02 -16.04 -12.03
C LEU A 62 11.07 -16.85 -13.33
N GLU A 63 11.75 -16.35 -14.35
CA GLU A 63 11.96 -17.09 -15.60
C GLU A 63 12.68 -18.42 -15.35
N HIS A 64 13.77 -18.39 -14.58
CA HIS A 64 14.55 -19.58 -14.24
C HIS A 64 13.73 -20.60 -13.44
N VAL A 65 12.99 -20.14 -12.42
CA VAL A 65 12.17 -21.02 -11.58
C VAL A 65 11.02 -21.64 -12.38
N ARG A 66 10.34 -20.86 -13.24
CA ARG A 66 9.26 -21.38 -14.10
C ARG A 66 9.75 -22.46 -15.08
N ASN A 67 11.02 -22.41 -15.49
CA ASN A 67 11.63 -23.45 -16.31
C ASN A 67 12.01 -24.72 -15.52
N LYS A 68 12.15 -24.62 -14.19
CA LYS A 68 12.57 -25.74 -13.32
C LYS A 68 11.43 -26.40 -12.54
N THR A 69 10.31 -25.71 -12.32
CA THR A 69 9.18 -26.27 -11.56
C THR A 69 7.83 -25.75 -12.06
N GLN A 70 6.79 -26.56 -11.89
CA GLN A 70 5.39 -26.19 -12.11
C GLN A 70 4.63 -25.90 -10.80
N ASP A 71 5.30 -26.04 -9.65
CA ASP A 71 4.72 -25.78 -8.33
C ASP A 71 4.34 -24.30 -8.21
N GLN A 72 3.04 -24.05 -8.07
CA GLN A 72 2.49 -22.70 -8.01
C GLN A 72 2.82 -21.97 -6.70
N ASP A 73 3.05 -22.69 -5.61
CA ASP A 73 3.43 -22.09 -4.33
C ASP A 73 4.89 -21.65 -4.38
N ILE A 74 5.79 -22.45 -4.98
CA ILE A 74 7.19 -22.05 -5.19
C ILE A 74 7.25 -20.84 -6.13
N ILE A 75 6.52 -20.86 -7.24
CA ILE A 75 6.45 -19.70 -8.16
C ILE A 75 5.88 -18.48 -7.43
N GLY A 76 4.81 -18.66 -6.65
CA GLY A 76 4.19 -17.61 -5.84
C GLY A 76 5.15 -17.00 -4.83
N LEU A 77 6.03 -17.81 -4.23
CA LEU A 77 7.06 -17.35 -3.29
C LEU A 77 7.99 -16.33 -3.96
N PHE A 78 8.50 -16.64 -5.14
CA PHE A 78 9.39 -15.75 -5.89
C PHE A 78 8.64 -14.57 -6.53
N GLU A 79 7.34 -14.72 -6.83
CA GLU A 79 6.49 -13.61 -7.26
C GLU A 79 6.24 -12.61 -6.14
N GLY A 80 6.34 -13.04 -4.88
CA GLY A 80 6.31 -12.17 -3.70
C GLY A 80 7.57 -11.34 -3.47
N LEU A 81 8.68 -11.64 -4.15
CA LEU A 81 9.92 -10.87 -4.00
C LEU A 81 9.79 -9.44 -4.50
N ASP A 82 10.59 -8.54 -3.93
CA ASP A 82 10.72 -7.16 -4.40
C ASP A 82 11.36 -7.14 -5.80
N GLY A 83 10.74 -6.42 -6.74
CA GLY A 83 11.20 -6.28 -8.12
C GLY A 83 12.24 -5.18 -8.32
N TYR A 84 12.42 -4.26 -7.37
CA TYR A 84 13.28 -3.08 -7.53
C TYR A 84 14.75 -3.31 -7.17
N ILE A 85 15.08 -4.45 -6.57
CA ILE A 85 16.45 -4.79 -6.15
C ILE A 85 17.04 -5.93 -6.97
N ALA A 86 18.37 -5.91 -7.12
CA ALA A 86 19.13 -7.05 -7.57
C ALA A 86 19.52 -7.93 -6.37
N PHE A 87 19.24 -9.22 -6.46
CA PHE A 87 19.62 -10.19 -5.45
C PHE A 87 21.05 -10.64 -5.68
N LYS A 88 21.86 -10.64 -4.61
CA LYS A 88 23.31 -10.90 -4.68
C LYS A 88 23.65 -12.38 -4.84
N ASP A 89 22.87 -13.25 -4.18
CA ASP A 89 23.04 -14.69 -4.17
C ASP A 89 21.76 -15.37 -3.66
N ALA A 90 21.75 -16.70 -3.66
CA ALA A 90 20.64 -17.51 -3.14
C ALA A 90 20.42 -17.30 -1.61
N TYR A 91 21.49 -17.03 -0.86
CA TYR A 91 21.41 -16.78 0.58
C TYR A 91 20.68 -15.48 0.91
N HIS A 92 20.92 -14.42 0.14
CA HIS A 92 20.22 -13.14 0.24
C HIS A 92 18.72 -13.31 -0.01
N ILE A 93 18.35 -14.13 -0.98
CA ILE A 93 16.94 -14.46 -1.25
C ILE A 93 16.33 -15.23 -0.08
N ARG A 94 17.01 -16.27 0.43
CA ARG A 94 16.57 -17.05 1.59
C ARG A 94 16.32 -16.15 2.80
N LYS A 95 17.27 -15.28 3.12
CA LYS A 95 17.16 -14.34 4.23
C LYS A 95 15.96 -13.40 4.09
N ILE A 96 15.73 -12.86 2.88
CA ILE A 96 14.58 -11.99 2.62
C ILE A 96 13.26 -12.76 2.78
N ILE A 97 13.20 -14.02 2.32
CA ILE A 97 12.02 -14.87 2.46
C ILE A 97 11.73 -15.14 3.94
N GLU A 98 12.75 -15.53 4.72
CA GLU A 98 12.63 -15.77 6.16
C GLU A 98 12.17 -14.51 6.91
N GLU A 99 12.78 -13.35 6.64
CA GLU A 99 12.41 -12.07 7.24
C GLU A 99 10.97 -11.66 6.92
N ASN A 100 10.51 -11.92 5.69
CA ASN A 100 9.14 -11.66 5.26
C ASN A 100 8.12 -12.64 5.83
N GLY A 101 8.52 -13.89 6.08
CA GLY A 101 7.68 -14.92 6.69
C GLY A 101 7.55 -14.81 8.21
N THR A 102 8.30 -13.94 8.88
CA THR A 102 8.22 -13.81 10.34
C THR A 102 6.79 -13.50 10.80
N LYS A 103 6.33 -14.24 11.83
CA LYS A 103 5.02 -14.05 12.49
C LYS A 103 4.78 -12.61 12.94
N TYR A 104 5.86 -11.87 13.20
CA TYR A 104 5.82 -10.46 13.58
C TYR A 104 5.27 -9.54 12.46
N LYS A 105 5.38 -9.90 11.18
CA LYS A 105 4.71 -9.15 10.10
C LYS A 105 3.23 -9.53 9.98
N GLN A 106 2.84 -10.77 10.28
CA GLN A 106 1.44 -11.22 10.24
C GLN A 106 0.58 -10.58 11.34
N GLN A 107 1.11 -10.41 12.56
CA GLN A 107 0.37 -9.77 13.65
C GLN A 107 -0.02 -8.30 13.38
N TYR A 108 0.68 -7.61 12.47
CA TYR A 108 0.39 -6.23 12.08
C TYR A 108 -0.40 -6.15 10.76
N GLN A 109 -0.73 -7.29 10.12
CA GLN A 109 -1.63 -7.31 8.97
C GLN A 109 -3.09 -7.25 9.46
N ILE A 110 -3.82 -6.24 8.99
CA ILE A 110 -5.27 -6.16 9.16
C ILE A 110 -5.93 -7.32 8.42
N SER A 111 -6.79 -8.08 9.11
CA SER A 111 -7.52 -9.18 8.52
C SER A 111 -8.48 -8.71 7.42
N ASP A 112 -8.81 -9.59 6.48
CA ASP A 112 -9.78 -9.28 5.41
C ASP A 112 -11.18 -8.97 5.96
N GLU A 113 -11.54 -9.52 7.13
CA GLU A 113 -12.78 -9.13 7.83
C GLU A 113 -12.72 -7.67 8.28
N THR A 114 -11.58 -7.24 8.85
CA THR A 114 -11.34 -5.85 9.25
C THR A 114 -11.27 -4.93 8.02
N ARG A 115 -10.79 -5.45 6.87
CA ARG A 115 -10.73 -4.72 5.59
C ARG A 115 -12.09 -4.52 4.94
N LYS A 116 -13.00 -5.51 5.04
CA LYS A 116 -14.37 -5.43 4.51
C LYS A 116 -15.29 -4.59 5.38
N ARG A 117 -15.04 -4.59 6.70
CA ARG A 117 -15.79 -3.79 7.67
C ARG A 117 -14.82 -2.95 8.49
N PRO A 118 -14.12 -1.99 7.85
CA PRO A 118 -13.32 -1.06 8.60
C PRO A 118 -14.26 -0.36 9.58
N ASN A 119 -13.98 -0.49 10.88
CA ASN A 119 -14.66 0.27 11.92
C ASN A 119 -14.21 1.72 11.82
N PHE A 120 -14.58 2.38 10.71
CA PHE A 120 -14.74 3.81 10.70
C PHE A 120 -15.95 4.06 11.59
N ALA A 121 -15.71 4.22 12.88
CA ALA A 121 -16.66 4.93 13.72
C ALA A 121 -16.88 6.29 13.04
N ARG A 122 -17.89 6.37 12.17
CA ARG A 122 -18.43 7.62 11.64
C ARG A 122 -19.05 8.29 12.85
N GLN A 123 -18.19 8.90 13.64
CA GLN A 123 -18.57 9.67 14.80
C GLN A 123 -19.36 10.84 14.22
N LYS A 124 -20.70 10.74 14.34
CA LYS A 124 -21.67 11.67 13.74
C LYS A 124 -21.15 13.09 13.98
N ILE A 125 -20.91 13.80 12.89
CA ILE A 125 -20.43 15.18 12.93
C ILE A 125 -21.58 16.02 13.50
N ARG A 126 -21.52 16.27 14.81
CA ARG A 126 -22.12 17.48 15.39
C ARG A 126 -20.97 18.44 15.60
N GLY A 127 -21.09 19.62 15.00
CA GLY A 127 -20.00 20.53 14.72
C GLY A 127 -19.14 20.87 15.94
N GLY A 128 -17.96 20.25 15.98
CA GLY A 128 -16.86 20.57 16.89
C GLY A 128 -15.57 20.52 16.08
N GLY A 129 -14.70 21.50 16.28
CA GLY A 129 -13.46 21.64 15.53
C GLY A 129 -12.56 20.42 15.67
N ILE A 130 -11.75 20.18 14.63
CA ILE A 130 -10.85 19.04 14.43
C ILE A 130 -9.94 18.78 15.66
N LYS A 131 -9.62 19.83 16.44
CA LYS A 131 -8.77 19.77 17.64
C LYS A 131 -9.30 18.93 18.79
N GLU A 132 -10.61 18.76 18.96
CA GLU A 132 -11.14 17.93 20.06
C GLU A 132 -11.01 16.42 19.78
N ARG A 133 -10.66 16.02 18.55
CA ARG A 133 -10.68 14.61 18.13
C ARG A 133 -9.33 13.91 18.09
N GLU A 134 -8.23 14.63 17.86
CA GLU A 134 -6.93 13.98 17.63
C GLU A 134 -6.10 13.80 18.92
N VAL A 135 -6.45 14.49 20.00
CA VAL A 135 -5.81 14.32 21.31
C VAL A 135 -6.69 13.43 22.18
N ALA A 136 -6.61 12.12 21.99
CA ALA A 136 -7.29 11.15 22.87
C ALA A 136 -6.66 11.10 24.29
N ASN A 137 -5.54 11.77 24.52
CA ASN A 137 -4.89 11.85 25.83
C ASN A 137 -4.21 13.21 26.04
N LYS A 138 -4.64 13.97 27.06
CA LYS A 138 -4.01 15.24 27.47
C LYS A 138 -2.53 15.11 27.87
N SER A 139 -2.02 13.90 28.04
CA SER A 139 -0.63 13.60 28.39
C SER A 139 0.33 13.53 27.20
N GLU A 140 -0.17 13.46 25.97
CA GLU A 140 0.65 13.36 24.74
C GLU A 140 0.83 14.72 24.03
N GLU A 141 0.30 15.79 24.60
CA GLU A 141 0.37 17.15 24.05
C GLU A 141 1.81 17.69 24.17
N ARG A 142 2.55 17.65 23.05
CA ARG A 142 3.88 18.29 22.92
C ARG A 142 3.72 19.80 22.97
N LYS A 143 4.18 20.42 24.06
CA LYS A 143 4.10 21.87 24.29
C LYS A 143 5.09 22.71 23.45
N ASP A 144 6.04 22.07 22.78
CA ASP A 144 7.15 22.74 22.09
C ASP A 144 6.85 23.15 20.64
N TYR A 145 5.65 22.85 20.11
CA TYR A 145 5.26 23.23 18.76
C TYR A 145 4.07 24.19 18.81
N PRO A 146 4.25 25.48 18.44
CA PRO A 146 3.12 26.39 18.36
C PRO A 146 2.16 25.90 17.28
N GLU A 147 0.89 25.77 17.64
CA GLU A 147 -0.18 25.47 16.70
C GLU A 147 -0.28 26.64 15.71
N ILE A 148 0.21 26.45 14.49
CA ILE A 148 0.05 27.43 13.43
C ILE A 148 -1.39 27.24 12.92
N PRO A 149 -2.31 28.21 13.12
CA PRO A 149 -3.64 28.08 12.58
C PRO A 149 -3.55 28.02 11.04
N PRO A 150 -4.44 27.26 10.36
CA PRO A 150 -4.42 27.15 8.90
C PRO A 150 -4.59 28.50 8.19
N THR A 151 -5.00 29.54 8.92
CA THR A 151 -5.11 30.93 8.46
C THR A 151 -3.77 31.68 8.41
N THR A 152 -2.66 31.08 8.83
CA THR A 152 -1.30 31.68 8.74
C THR A 152 -0.54 31.25 7.48
N GLN A 153 -1.13 30.42 6.63
CA GLN A 153 -0.57 30.21 5.29
C GLN A 153 -0.78 31.49 4.49
N SER A 154 0.30 32.24 4.26
CA SER A 154 0.29 33.38 3.37
C SER A 154 -0.11 32.92 1.97
N ASN A 155 -1.31 33.27 1.53
CA ASN A 155 -1.75 33.01 0.16
C ASN A 155 -0.81 33.76 -0.81
N TYR A 156 -0.16 33.02 -1.70
CA TYR A 156 0.68 33.58 -2.75
C TYR A 156 -0.18 33.85 -3.97
N ILE A 157 -0.38 35.11 -4.32
CA ILE A 157 -1.26 35.51 -5.42
C ILE A 157 -0.43 35.77 -6.68
N CYS A 158 -0.90 35.30 -7.84
CA CYS A 158 -0.28 35.64 -9.12
C CYS A 158 -0.72 37.02 -9.59
N ASP A 159 0.26 37.90 -9.80
CA ASP A 159 0.02 39.29 -10.24
C ASP A 159 -0.62 39.40 -11.64
N LYS A 160 -0.47 38.37 -12.49
CA LYS A 160 -1.03 38.37 -13.85
C LYS A 160 -2.50 37.93 -13.90
N CYS A 161 -2.89 36.94 -13.11
CA CYS A 161 -4.21 36.30 -13.23
C CYS A 161 -5.05 36.32 -11.94
N GLY A 162 -4.49 36.81 -10.83
CA GLY A 162 -5.18 36.91 -9.53
C GLY A 162 -5.44 35.56 -8.84
N LYS A 163 -4.90 34.45 -9.35
CA LYS A 163 -5.07 33.12 -8.72
C LYS A 163 -4.26 33.04 -7.42
N GLU A 164 -4.89 32.50 -6.39
CA GLU A 164 -4.27 32.27 -5.08
C GLU A 164 -3.69 30.85 -4.99
N PHE A 165 -2.49 30.74 -4.45
CA PHE A 165 -1.76 29.48 -4.24
C PHE A 165 -1.36 29.34 -2.77
N GLN A 166 -1.46 28.12 -2.23
CA GLN A 166 -1.08 27.83 -0.84
C GLN A 166 0.44 27.76 -0.65
N ASN A 167 1.21 27.47 -1.72
CA ASN A 167 2.65 27.32 -1.69
C ASN A 167 3.34 28.21 -2.73
N GLN A 168 4.51 28.75 -2.38
CA GLN A 168 5.34 29.53 -3.29
C GLN A 168 5.82 28.70 -4.50
N HIS A 169 6.08 27.40 -4.32
CA HIS A 169 6.50 26.52 -5.42
C HIS A 169 5.43 26.41 -6.51
N ASP A 170 4.16 26.32 -6.10
CA ASP A 170 3.03 26.27 -7.03
C ASP A 170 2.86 27.60 -7.77
N LEU A 171 3.05 28.74 -7.08
CA LEU A 171 3.07 30.05 -7.73
C LEU A 171 4.22 30.17 -8.74
N VAL A 172 5.42 29.71 -8.41
CA VAL A 172 6.58 29.78 -9.32
C VAL A 172 6.36 28.89 -10.54
N ASN A 173 5.84 27.67 -10.36
CA ASN A 173 5.49 26.79 -11.47
C ASN A 173 4.38 27.42 -12.32
N HIS A 174 3.36 27.98 -11.70
CA HIS A 174 2.30 28.71 -12.39
C HIS A 174 2.84 29.90 -13.21
N LYS A 175 3.74 30.72 -12.65
CA LYS A 175 4.40 31.82 -13.37
C LYS A 175 5.30 31.34 -14.52
N ARG A 176 5.88 30.14 -14.41
CA ARG A 176 6.69 29.53 -15.48
C ARG A 176 5.84 29.01 -16.64
N PHE A 177 4.66 28.47 -16.36
CA PHE A 177 3.74 27.98 -17.40
C PHE A 177 2.86 29.10 -17.99
N GLU A 178 2.57 30.16 -17.24
CA GLU A 178 1.87 31.37 -17.73
C GLU A 178 2.85 32.51 -18.12
N GLY A 179 4.04 32.18 -18.61
CA GLY A 179 4.89 33.10 -19.39
C GLY A 179 4.92 32.64 -20.84
N ASP A 180 4.45 33.39 -21.85
CA ASP A 180 4.15 34.83 -21.95
C ASP A 180 2.71 35.27 -21.60
#